data_AF-A0A2V7VC29-F1
#
_entry.id   AF-A0A2V7VC29-F1
#
_cell.length_a   1.000
_cell.length_b   1.000
_cell.length_c   1.000
_cell.angle_alpha   90.00
_cell.angle_beta   90.00
_cell.angle_gamma   90.00
#
_symmetry.space_group_name_H-M   'P 1'
#
loop_
_entity.id
_entity.type
_entity.pdbx_description
1 polymer ?
#
loop_
_entity_poly.entity_id
_entity_poly.type
_entity_poly.pdbx_seq_one_letter_code
_entity_poly.pdbx_strand_id
1 'polypeptide(L)'
;MSEHPAPTNPEVQFEKGDVDATSLLKFLFWTVVATVAIVFLLWRLYFVFVAQEAARQPPPPVMRPDAAQMAPPRPLLQVQPEPPADLGARFAAQNLAEFRAQEDALLGSYGWVDKDLGRVRIPLAEAMRLVAERGLPSFLPTPPPAPAAPPGKGAAK
;
A
#
# COMPACT_ATOMS: atom_id res chain seq x y z
N MET A 1 81.78 39.24 -8.50
CA MET A 1 80.41 38.67 -8.63
C MET A 1 80.63 37.22 -9.01
N SER A 2 80.68 36.33 -8.02
CA SER A 2 80.99 34.91 -8.24
C SER A 2 79.66 34.19 -8.38
N GLU A 3 79.34 33.69 -9.58
CA GLU A 3 78.15 32.87 -9.79
C GLU A 3 78.35 31.50 -9.14
N HIS A 4 77.45 31.12 -8.23
CA HIS A 4 77.39 29.78 -7.68
C HIS A 4 76.58 28.87 -8.62
N PRO A 5 77.10 27.70 -9.05
CA PRO A 5 76.36 26.77 -9.88
C PRO A 5 75.16 26.18 -9.12
N ALA A 6 74.02 26.06 -9.80
CA ALA A 6 72.77 25.55 -9.22
C ALA A 6 72.95 24.11 -8.69
N PRO A 7 72.42 23.78 -7.49
CA PRO A 7 72.56 22.44 -6.91
C PRO A 7 71.82 21.43 -7.79
N THR A 8 72.57 20.56 -8.46
CA THR A 8 72.02 19.44 -9.24
C THR A 8 72.08 18.21 -8.34
N ASN A 9 70.92 17.64 -7.99
CA ASN A 9 70.85 16.48 -7.10
C ASN A 9 71.11 15.19 -7.91
N PRO A 10 72.21 14.46 -7.66
CA PRO A 10 72.57 13.24 -8.41
C PRO A 10 71.65 12.05 -8.12
N GLU A 11 70.83 12.14 -7.07
CA GLU A 11 69.92 11.08 -6.64
C GLU A 11 68.58 11.11 -7.39
N VAL A 12 68.27 12.20 -8.10
CA VAL A 12 67.04 12.34 -8.89
C VAL A 12 67.31 11.85 -10.31
N GLN A 13 67.15 10.55 -10.53
CA GLN A 13 67.17 9.94 -11.86
C GLN A 13 65.74 9.90 -12.43
N PHE A 14 65.51 10.58 -13.56
CA PHE A 14 64.24 10.51 -14.27
C PHE A 14 64.14 9.16 -15.02
N GLU A 15 63.08 8.40 -14.74
CA GLU A 15 62.75 7.17 -15.45
C GLU A 15 62.38 7.52 -16.90
N LYS A 16 63.13 6.95 -17.88
CA LYS A 16 62.95 7.21 -19.32
C LYS A 16 61.99 6.23 -20.00
N GLY A 17 61.41 5.30 -19.25
CA GLY A 17 60.41 4.37 -19.76
C GLY A 17 59.03 5.01 -19.70
N ASP A 18 58.50 5.43 -20.84
CA ASP A 18 57.08 5.80 -20.94
C ASP A 18 56.23 4.52 -21.01
N VAL A 19 54.95 4.64 -20.67
CA VAL A 19 54.00 3.52 -20.65
C VAL A 19 53.99 2.81 -22.02
N ASP A 20 54.11 1.47 -22.00
CA ASP A 20 54.12 0.65 -23.21
C ASP A 20 52.80 0.81 -24.00
N ALA A 21 52.87 1.53 -25.13
CA ALA A 21 51.71 1.75 -26.00
C ALA A 21 51.05 0.43 -26.45
N THR A 22 51.84 -0.62 -26.64
CA THR A 22 51.33 -1.96 -27.00
C THR A 22 50.52 -2.60 -25.87
N SER A 23 50.92 -2.42 -24.61
CA SER A 23 50.20 -2.94 -23.44
C SER A 23 48.89 -2.19 -23.25
N LEU A 24 48.91 -0.86 -23.43
CA LEU A 24 47.72 -0.03 -23.39
C LEU A 24 46.70 -0.39 -24.48
N LEU A 25 47.17 -0.61 -25.72
CA LEU A 25 46.31 -1.02 -26.84
C LEU A 25 45.71 -2.41 -26.63
N LYS A 26 46.48 -3.39 -26.13
CA LYS A 26 45.97 -4.72 -25.78
C LYS A 26 44.92 -4.64 -24.68
N PHE A 27 45.16 -3.83 -23.65
CA PHE A 27 44.20 -3.62 -22.56
C PHE A 27 42.89 -3.02 -23.08
N LEU A 28 42.97 -1.97 -23.90
CA LEU A 28 41.80 -1.36 -24.53
C LEU A 28 41.05 -2.37 -25.41
N PHE A 29 41.77 -3.15 -26.22
CA PHE A 29 41.19 -4.18 -27.05
C PHE A 29 40.41 -5.22 -26.24
N TRP A 30 41.02 -5.78 -25.19
CA TRP A 30 40.34 -6.76 -24.31
C TRP A 30 39.16 -6.16 -23.56
N THR A 31 39.25 -4.89 -23.17
CA THR A 31 38.12 -4.16 -22.54
C THR A 31 36.94 -4.04 -23.49
N VAL A 32 37.21 -3.68 -24.76
CA VAL A 32 36.16 -3.59 -25.80
C VAL A 32 35.58 -4.97 -26.08
N VAL A 33 36.42 -6.01 -26.23
CA VAL A 33 35.97 -7.38 -26.46
C VAL A 33 35.10 -7.89 -25.32
N ALA A 34 35.51 -7.69 -24.06
CA ALA A 34 34.72 -8.08 -22.90
C ALA A 34 33.38 -7.34 -22.83
N THR A 35 33.38 -6.04 -23.13
CA THR A 35 32.16 -5.22 -23.21
C THR A 35 31.20 -5.78 -24.28
N VAL A 36 31.71 -6.05 -25.48
CA VAL A 36 30.91 -6.63 -26.58
C VAL A 36 30.39 -8.02 -26.21
N ALA A 37 31.21 -8.85 -25.56
CA ALA A 37 30.80 -10.17 -25.11
C ALA A 37 29.68 -10.12 -24.06
N ILE A 38 29.76 -9.19 -23.11
CA ILE A 38 28.71 -8.98 -22.10
C ILE A 38 27.42 -8.49 -22.77
N VAL A 39 27.49 -7.51 -23.67
CA VAL A 39 26.33 -7.01 -24.42
C VAL A 39 25.68 -8.14 -25.23
N PHE A 40 26.48 -8.96 -25.91
CA PHE A 40 25.99 -10.11 -26.67
C PHE A 40 25.33 -11.15 -25.77
N LEU A 41 25.91 -11.45 -24.61
CA LEU A 41 25.34 -12.37 -23.63
C LEU A 41 24.00 -11.86 -23.09
N LEU A 42 23.93 -10.58 -22.72
CA LEU A 42 22.69 -9.94 -22.27
C LEU A 42 21.62 -9.94 -23.36
N TRP A 43 22.00 -9.64 -24.61
CA TRP A 43 21.09 -9.69 -25.75
C TRP A 43 20.54 -11.11 -25.98
N ARG A 44 21.40 -12.13 -25.90
CA ARG A 44 21.01 -13.55 -25.95
C ARG A 44 20.05 -13.92 -24.83
N LEU A 45 20.36 -13.54 -23.59
CA LEU A 45 19.53 -13.82 -22.42
C LEU A 45 18.17 -13.13 -22.52
N TYR A 46 18.14 -11.86 -22.92
CA TYR A 46 16.92 -11.10 -23.18
C TYR A 46 16.05 -11.81 -24.20
N PHE A 47 16.61 -12.24 -25.34
CA PHE A 47 15.82 -12.92 -26.38
C PHE A 47 15.23 -14.25 -25.87
N VAL A 48 15.98 -15.01 -25.09
CA VAL A 48 15.49 -16.26 -24.48
C VAL A 48 14.37 -15.97 -23.48
N PHE A 49 14.52 -14.99 -22.61
CA PHE A 49 13.49 -14.64 -21.64
C PHE A 49 12.24 -14.07 -22.31
N VAL A 50 12.37 -13.23 -23.34
CA VAL A 50 11.22 -12.73 -24.11
C VAL A 50 10.49 -13.88 -24.81
N ALA A 51 11.21 -14.84 -25.39
CA ALA A 51 10.60 -16.01 -26.01
C ALA A 51 9.86 -16.89 -24.99
N GLN A 52 10.44 -17.07 -23.80
CA GLN A 52 9.80 -17.82 -22.71
C GLN A 52 8.57 -17.09 -22.16
N GLU A 53 8.66 -15.78 -21.99
CA GLU A 53 7.57 -14.95 -21.49
C GLU A 53 6.42 -14.89 -22.51
N ALA A 54 6.73 -14.75 -23.80
CA ALA A 54 5.75 -14.82 -24.88
C ALA A 54 5.05 -16.20 -24.97
N ALA A 55 5.73 -17.28 -24.57
CA ALA A 55 5.11 -18.60 -24.48
C ALA A 55 4.25 -18.79 -23.23
N ARG A 56 4.46 -17.99 -22.17
CA ARG A 56 3.71 -18.05 -20.90
C ARG A 56 2.58 -17.04 -20.82
N GLN A 57 2.67 -15.93 -21.53
CA GLN A 57 1.64 -14.92 -21.58
C GLN A 57 0.61 -15.26 -22.68
N PRO A 58 -0.70 -15.25 -22.36
CA PRO A 58 -1.71 -15.24 -23.41
C PRO A 58 -1.51 -13.98 -24.28
N PRO A 59 -1.71 -14.05 -25.61
CA PRO A 59 -1.47 -12.92 -26.51
C PRO A 59 -2.26 -11.69 -26.01
N PRO A 60 -1.62 -10.50 -25.97
CA PRO A 60 -2.30 -9.31 -25.49
C PRO A 60 -3.54 -9.05 -26.37
N PRO A 61 -4.68 -8.69 -25.77
CA PRO A 61 -5.85 -8.32 -26.54
C PRO A 61 -5.45 -7.19 -27.50
N VAL A 62 -5.70 -7.39 -28.79
CA VAL A 62 -5.37 -6.46 -29.89
C VAL A 62 -6.12 -5.12 -29.82
N MET A 63 -6.89 -4.88 -28.77
CA MET A 63 -7.51 -3.60 -28.45
C MET A 63 -6.71 -2.93 -27.34
N ARG A 64 -6.18 -1.74 -27.64
CA ARG A 64 -5.70 -0.81 -26.61
C ARG A 64 -6.76 -0.75 -25.51
N PRO A 65 -6.42 -1.05 -24.24
CA PRO A 65 -7.36 -0.77 -23.17
C PRO A 65 -7.62 0.73 -23.22
N ASP A 66 -8.91 1.08 -23.34
CA ASP A 66 -9.38 2.46 -23.33
C ASP A 66 -8.73 3.18 -22.14
N ALA A 67 -8.36 4.46 -22.26
CA ALA A 67 -7.66 5.19 -21.19
C ALA A 67 -8.45 5.21 -19.86
N ALA A 68 -9.75 4.90 -19.93
CA ALA A 68 -10.62 4.61 -18.80
C ALA A 68 -10.17 3.41 -17.92
N GLN A 69 -9.41 2.45 -18.46
CA GLN A 69 -8.93 1.26 -17.75
C GLN A 69 -7.61 1.48 -16.99
N MET A 70 -6.89 2.58 -17.26
CA MET A 70 -5.62 2.92 -16.59
C MET A 70 -5.73 4.07 -15.58
N ALA A 71 -6.94 4.60 -15.35
CA ALA A 71 -7.15 5.54 -14.28
C ALA A 71 -7.01 4.81 -12.92
N PRO A 72 -6.18 5.28 -11.97
CA PRO A 72 -6.20 4.77 -10.61
C PRO A 72 -7.64 4.90 -10.09
N PRO A 73 -8.18 3.89 -9.36
CA PRO A 73 -9.54 3.96 -8.88
C PRO A 73 -9.67 5.25 -8.08
N ARG A 74 -10.57 6.14 -8.51
CA ARG A 74 -10.91 7.34 -7.74
C ARG A 74 -11.28 6.88 -6.33
N PRO A 75 -11.07 7.68 -5.27
CA PRO A 75 -11.43 7.30 -3.91
C PRO A 75 -12.92 6.91 -3.88
N LEU A 76 -13.20 5.61 -3.97
CA LEU A 76 -14.54 5.09 -3.91
C LEU A 76 -14.88 5.10 -2.42
N LEU A 77 -15.68 6.08 -2.02
CA LEU A 77 -16.58 5.93 -0.88
C LEU A 77 -17.17 4.51 -1.01
N GLN A 78 -17.20 3.69 0.04
CA GLN A 78 -17.58 2.27 -0.02
C GLN A 78 -18.88 2.02 -0.82
N VAL A 79 -18.75 1.90 -2.13
CA VAL A 79 -19.69 1.38 -3.09
C VAL A 79 -18.78 0.50 -3.94
N GLN A 80 -19.01 -0.81 -3.88
CA GLN A 80 -18.27 -1.79 -4.67
C GLN A 80 -18.14 -1.33 -6.14
N PRO A 81 -17.04 -1.70 -6.83
CA PRO A 81 -16.81 -1.27 -8.20
C PRO A 81 -17.99 -1.70 -9.08
N GLU A 82 -18.57 -0.69 -9.73
CA GLU A 82 -19.72 -0.71 -10.63
C GLU A 82 -19.87 -2.03 -11.41
N PRO A 83 -20.87 -2.88 -11.07
CA PRO A 83 -21.66 -3.48 -12.12
C PRO A 83 -22.46 -2.36 -12.81
N PRO A 84 -22.99 -2.52 -14.05
CA PRO A 84 -23.65 -1.43 -14.79
C PRO A 84 -24.59 -0.63 -13.87
N ALA A 85 -24.68 0.69 -14.06
CA ALA A 85 -25.29 1.61 -13.09
C ALA A 85 -26.68 1.17 -12.55
N ASP A 86 -27.40 0.33 -13.29
CA ASP A 86 -28.61 -0.36 -12.84
C ASP A 86 -28.35 -1.40 -11.72
N LEU A 87 -27.34 -2.24 -11.86
CA LEU A 87 -26.93 -3.26 -10.90
C LEU A 87 -26.30 -2.64 -9.63
N GLY A 88 -25.53 -1.55 -9.75
CA GLY A 88 -24.96 -0.84 -8.60
C GLY A 88 -26.04 -0.21 -7.70
N ALA A 89 -27.00 0.48 -8.32
CA ALA A 89 -28.17 1.02 -7.63
C ALA A 89 -29.03 -0.09 -7.01
N ARG A 90 -29.19 -1.23 -7.70
CA ARG A 90 -29.92 -2.40 -7.17
C ARG A 90 -29.22 -3.03 -5.98
N PHE A 91 -27.89 -3.10 -5.98
CA PHE A 91 -27.12 -3.61 -4.84
C PHE A 91 -27.23 -2.69 -3.63
N ALA A 92 -27.09 -1.37 -3.82
CA ALA A 92 -27.28 -0.39 -2.76
C ALA A 92 -28.70 -0.43 -2.19
N ALA A 93 -29.72 -0.55 -3.05
CA ALA A 93 -31.11 -0.70 -2.63
C ALA A 93 -31.37 -2.00 -1.86
N GLN A 94 -30.77 -3.12 -2.26
CA GLN A 94 -30.88 -4.40 -1.54
C GLN A 94 -30.23 -4.33 -0.16
N ASN A 95 -29.00 -3.81 -0.06
CA ASN A 95 -28.32 -3.64 1.22
C ASN A 95 -29.10 -2.74 2.19
N LEU A 96 -29.67 -1.63 1.68
CA LEU A 96 -30.50 -0.75 2.51
C LEU A 96 -31.81 -1.41 2.93
N ALA A 97 -32.44 -2.19 2.04
CA ALA A 97 -33.67 -2.92 2.37
C ALA A 97 -33.41 -4.01 3.42
N GLU A 98 -32.30 -4.75 3.31
CA GLU A 98 -31.90 -5.75 4.31
C GLU A 98 -31.59 -5.11 5.66
N PHE A 99 -30.86 -3.98 5.67
CA PHE A 99 -30.59 -3.23 6.88
C PHE A 99 -31.89 -2.77 7.56
N ARG A 100 -32.80 -2.16 6.80
CA ARG A 100 -34.12 -1.75 7.33
C ARG A 100 -34.93 -2.92 7.84
N ALA A 101 -34.94 -4.05 7.14
CA ALA A 101 -35.65 -5.24 7.59
C ALA A 101 -35.10 -5.78 8.92
N GLN A 102 -33.77 -5.71 9.12
CA GLN A 102 -33.15 -6.07 10.40
C GLN A 102 -33.54 -5.10 11.52
N GLU A 103 -33.52 -3.79 11.25
CA GLU A 103 -33.97 -2.77 12.20
C GLU A 103 -35.44 -2.98 12.60
N ASP A 104 -36.33 -3.14 11.61
CA ASP A 104 -37.76 -3.37 11.82
C ASP A 104 -38.01 -4.65 12.63
N ALA A 105 -37.27 -5.72 12.35
CA ALA A 105 -37.36 -6.96 13.11
C ALA A 105 -36.93 -6.77 14.57
N LEU A 106 -35.86 -6.02 14.83
CA LEU A 106 -35.40 -5.71 16.19
C LEU A 106 -36.37 -4.82 16.95
N LEU A 107 -36.91 -3.78 16.30
CA LEU A 107 -37.81 -2.80 16.89
C LEU A 107 -39.25 -3.33 17.07
N GLY A 108 -39.68 -4.26 16.23
CA GLY A 108 -41.04 -4.80 16.23
C GLY A 108 -41.27 -6.02 17.12
N SER A 109 -40.22 -6.60 17.72
CA SER A 109 -40.34 -7.87 18.43
C SER A 109 -39.70 -7.87 19.81
N TYR A 110 -40.20 -8.76 20.67
CA TYR A 110 -39.62 -9.02 21.99
C TYR A 110 -38.34 -9.83 21.89
N GLY A 111 -37.47 -9.67 22.86
CA GLY A 111 -36.19 -10.35 22.90
C GLY A 111 -35.44 -10.07 24.20
N TRP A 112 -34.51 -10.94 24.55
CA TRP A 112 -33.66 -10.72 25.72
C TRP A 112 -32.51 -9.78 25.36
N VAL A 113 -32.25 -8.77 26.21
CA VAL A 113 -31.03 -7.95 26.13
C VAL A 113 -29.96 -8.58 27.02
N ASP A 114 -30.34 -8.97 28.24
CA ASP A 114 -29.48 -9.64 29.21
C ASP A 114 -30.36 -10.57 30.06
N LYS A 115 -30.14 -11.88 29.92
CA LYS A 115 -30.95 -12.90 30.61
C LYS A 115 -30.61 -12.99 32.09
N ASP A 116 -29.34 -12.80 32.43
CA ASP A 116 -28.83 -12.94 33.80
C ASP A 116 -29.33 -11.80 34.68
N LEU A 117 -29.45 -10.60 34.10
CA LEU A 117 -30.01 -9.42 34.75
C LEU A 117 -31.53 -9.27 34.57
N GLY A 118 -32.21 -10.22 33.94
CA GLY A 118 -33.65 -10.16 33.71
C GLY A 118 -34.10 -9.02 32.77
N ARG A 119 -33.21 -8.51 31.92
CA ARG A 119 -33.47 -7.37 31.02
C ARG A 119 -34.02 -7.83 29.67
N VAL A 120 -35.24 -7.40 29.38
CA VAL A 120 -35.97 -7.72 28.15
C VAL A 120 -36.14 -6.47 27.29
N ARG A 121 -36.06 -6.61 25.96
CA ARG A 121 -36.48 -5.61 24.98
C ARG A 121 -37.98 -5.79 24.69
N ILE A 122 -38.68 -4.67 24.62
CA ILE A 122 -40.08 -4.60 24.22
C ILE A 122 -40.18 -3.95 22.82
N PRO A 123 -41.21 -4.25 22.02
CA PRO A 123 -41.46 -3.56 20.76
C PRO A 123 -41.55 -2.05 20.98
N LEU A 124 -41.00 -1.27 20.05
CA LEU A 124 -40.92 0.18 20.15
C LEU A 124 -42.29 0.84 20.32
N ALA A 125 -43.33 0.31 19.65
CA ALA A 125 -44.70 0.80 19.79
C ALA A 125 -45.21 0.71 21.24
N GLU A 126 -44.92 -0.41 21.93
CA GLU A 126 -45.30 -0.59 23.33
C GLU A 126 -44.44 0.28 24.26
N ALA A 127 -43.14 0.43 23.95
CA ALA A 127 -42.27 1.34 24.68
C ALA A 127 -42.79 2.79 24.62
N MET A 128 -43.18 3.27 23.43
CA MET A 128 -43.77 4.60 23.27
C MET A 128 -45.07 4.73 24.06
N ARG A 129 -45.93 3.70 24.05
CA ARG A 129 -47.18 3.72 24.83
C ARG A 129 -46.91 3.79 26.33
N LEU A 130 -46.01 2.97 26.85
CA LEU A 130 -45.64 2.97 28.27
C LEU A 130 -45.01 4.29 28.70
N VAL A 131 -44.17 4.90 27.86
CA VAL A 131 -43.58 6.22 28.14
C VAL A 131 -44.62 7.33 28.08
N ALA A 132 -45.58 7.28 27.15
CA ALA A 132 -46.68 8.24 27.09
C ALA A 132 -47.60 8.14 28.32
N GLU A 133 -47.87 6.92 28.79
CA GLU A 133 -48.72 6.67 29.97
C GLU A 133 -48.02 7.01 31.29
N ARG A 134 -46.74 6.67 31.44
CA ARG A 134 -45.99 6.74 32.72
C ARG A 134 -45.02 7.92 32.81
N GLY A 135 -44.80 8.64 31.72
CA GLY A 135 -43.74 9.64 31.59
C GLY A 135 -42.35 9.00 31.37
N LEU A 136 -41.36 9.85 31.10
CA LEU A 136 -39.96 9.41 30.99
C LEU A 136 -39.45 8.95 32.36
N PRO A 137 -38.76 7.79 32.45
CA PRO A 137 -38.11 7.39 33.69
C PRO A 137 -37.01 8.38 34.06
N SER A 138 -36.76 8.59 35.36
CA SER A 138 -35.60 9.37 35.78
C SER A 138 -34.34 8.59 35.40
N PHE A 139 -33.65 9.03 34.36
CA PHE A 139 -32.33 8.50 34.04
C PHE A 139 -31.41 8.88 35.20
N LEU A 140 -30.80 7.88 35.85
CA LEU A 140 -29.78 8.13 36.85
C LEU A 140 -28.69 9.01 36.24
N PRO A 141 -28.10 9.94 37.00
CA PRO A 141 -26.96 10.71 36.51
C PRO A 141 -25.91 9.73 35.99
N THR A 142 -25.45 9.95 34.76
CA THR A 142 -24.27 9.27 34.23
C THR A 142 -23.18 9.37 35.28
N PRO A 143 -22.60 8.25 35.76
CA PRO A 143 -21.51 8.30 36.71
C PRO A 143 -20.43 9.23 36.16
N PRO A 144 -19.88 10.16 36.95
CA PRO A 144 -18.81 11.02 36.49
C PRO A 144 -17.69 10.15 35.90
N PRO A 145 -17.06 10.56 34.78
CA PRO A 145 -15.99 9.79 34.18
C PRO A 145 -14.96 9.47 35.26
N ALA A 146 -14.66 8.17 35.42
CA ALA A 146 -13.69 7.73 36.40
C ALA A 146 -12.41 8.56 36.24
N PRO A 147 -11.84 9.11 37.35
CA PRO A 147 -10.62 9.89 37.26
C PRO A 147 -9.56 9.06 36.55
N ALA A 148 -8.99 9.62 35.48
CA ALA A 148 -7.94 8.99 34.71
C ALA A 148 -6.88 8.44 35.67
N ALA A 149 -6.62 7.14 35.57
CA ALA A 149 -5.56 6.50 36.33
C ALA A 149 -4.27 7.31 36.14
N PRO A 150 -3.53 7.64 37.22
CA PRO A 150 -2.30 8.40 37.10
C PRO A 150 -1.33 7.62 36.19
N PRO A 151 -0.58 8.32 35.31
CA PRO A 151 0.38 7.65 34.44
C PRO A 151 1.35 6.86 35.32
N GLY A 152 1.37 5.55 35.11
CA GLY A 152 2.27 4.64 35.81
C GLY A 152 3.70 5.17 35.66
N LYS A 153 4.37 5.40 36.79
CA LYS A 153 5.79 5.72 36.80
C LYS A 153 6.51 4.57 36.10
N GLY A 154 7.03 4.84 34.90
CA GLY A 154 7.97 3.96 34.23
C GLY A 154 9.12 3.70 35.18
N ALA A 155 9.22 2.45 35.64
CA ALA A 155 10.39 1.95 36.33
C ALA A 155 11.53 1.96 35.30
N ALA A 156 12.40 2.95 35.39
CA ALA A 156 13.73 2.88 34.80
C ALA A 156 14.52 1.81 35.56
N LYS A 157 14.94 0.77 34.84
CA LYS A 157 16.06 -0.08 35.24
C LYS A 157 16.84 -0.48 34.00
#